data_AF-A0A151TEE6-F1
#
_entry.id   AF-A0A151TEE6-F1
#
_cell.length_a   1.000
_cell.length_b   1.000
_cell.length_c   1.000
_cell.angle_alpha   90.00
_cell.angle_beta   90.00
_cell.angle_gamma   90.00
#
_symmetry.space_group_name_H-M   'P 1'
#
loop_
_entity.id
_entity.type
_entity.pdbx_description
1 polymer ?
#
loop_
_entity_poly.entity_id
_entity_poly.type
_entity_poly.pdbx_seq_one_letter_code
_entity_poly.pdbx_strand_id
1 'polypeptide(L)'
;MKFHSEQVAKRAKALTILHSTVDDDIFMRISNLDIAKEVWEKLQEELFGNKRTKQMQVLNLKKEFEALKMNEAENIKDFMTKLIKVVN
;
A
#
# COMPACT_ATOMS: atom_id res chain seq x y z
N MET A 1 -24.54 28.49 -9.03
CA MET A 1 -24.86 27.91 -7.71
C MET A 1 -25.05 26.39 -7.75
N LYS A 2 -25.93 25.84 -8.61
CA LYS A 2 -26.21 24.38 -8.69
C LYS A 2 -24.98 23.47 -8.88
N PHE A 3 -24.02 23.87 -9.71
CA PHE A 3 -22.78 23.12 -9.92
C PHE A 3 -21.90 23.05 -8.64
N HIS A 4 -21.81 24.15 -7.90
CA HIS A 4 -21.01 24.20 -6.67
C HIS A 4 -21.61 23.30 -5.58
N SER A 5 -22.93 23.33 -5.38
CA SER A 5 -23.61 22.48 -4.40
C SER A 5 -23.47 20.99 -4.74
N GLU A 6 -23.50 20.64 -6.03
CA GLU A 6 -23.29 19.26 -6.48
C GLU A 6 -21.86 18.76 -6.16
N GLN A 7 -20.85 19.59 -6.38
CA GLN A 7 -19.46 19.25 -6.07
C GLN A 7 -19.24 19.07 -4.55
N VAL A 8 -19.87 19.91 -3.72
CA VAL A 8 -19.84 19.75 -2.26
C VAL A 8 -20.49 18.43 -1.84
N ALA A 9 -21.67 18.12 -2.37
CA ALA A 9 -22.36 16.86 -2.09
C ALA A 9 -21.53 15.63 -2.49
N LYS A 10 -20.86 15.66 -3.65
CA LYS A 10 -19.97 14.58 -4.10
C LYS A 10 -18.78 14.37 -3.15
N ARG A 11 -18.16 15.46 -2.68
CA ARG A 11 -17.04 15.39 -1.72
C ARG A 11 -17.47 14.80 -0.38
N ALA A 12 -18.60 15.28 0.16
CA ALA A 12 -19.16 14.74 1.40
C ALA A 12 -19.49 13.25 1.27
N LYS A 13 -20.13 12.85 0.16
CA LYS A 13 -20.43 11.44 -0.10
C LYS A 13 -19.17 10.57 -0.17
N ALA A 14 -18.09 11.05 -0.80
CA ALA A 14 -16.83 10.32 -0.87
C ALA A 14 -16.22 10.08 0.53
N LEU A 15 -16.22 11.10 1.39
CA LEU A 15 -15.76 10.96 2.79
C LEU A 15 -16.60 9.95 3.56
N THR A 16 -17.93 10.04 3.47
CA THR A 16 -18.83 9.10 4.16
C THR A 16 -18.55 7.66 3.74
N ILE A 17 -18.36 7.41 2.43
CA ILE A 17 -18.04 6.07 1.94
C ILE A 17 -16.73 5.59 2.56
N LEU A 18 -15.65 6.36 2.45
CA LEU A 18 -14.33 5.98 2.97
C LEU A 18 -14.37 5.67 4.47
N HIS A 19 -15.04 6.50 5.26
CA HIS A 19 -15.20 6.29 6.70
C HIS A 19 -16.05 5.05 7.03
N SER A 20 -17.10 4.78 6.25
CA SER A 20 -17.98 3.63 6.48
C SER A 20 -17.39 2.28 6.06
N THR A 21 -16.34 2.28 5.25
CA THR A 21 -15.73 1.04 4.72
C THR A 21 -14.66 0.43 5.61
N VAL A 22 -14.26 1.12 6.66
CA VAL A 22 -13.16 0.70 7.54
C VAL A 22 -13.67 0.33 8.92
N ASP A 23 -12.89 -0.46 9.67
CA ASP A 23 -13.19 -0.75 11.07
C ASP A 23 -12.92 0.46 11.99
N ASP A 24 -13.37 0.36 13.24
CA ASP A 24 -13.28 1.46 14.22
C ASP A 24 -11.83 1.90 14.49
N ASP A 25 -10.86 0.98 14.46
CA ASP A 25 -9.45 1.31 14.71
C ASP A 25 -8.87 2.15 13.57
N ILE A 26 -9.11 1.73 12.33
CA ILE A 26 -8.68 2.49 11.15
C ILE A 26 -9.44 3.80 11.06
N PHE A 27 -10.75 3.82 11.36
CA PHE A 27 -11.56 5.03 11.39
C PHE A 27 -10.96 6.08 12.33
N MET A 28 -10.59 5.71 13.55
CA MET A 28 -9.99 6.62 14.53
C MET A 28 -8.66 7.25 14.05
N ARG A 29 -7.92 6.57 13.16
CA ARG A 29 -6.66 7.07 12.59
C ARG A 29 -6.87 8.07 11.46
N ILE A 30 -8.01 8.02 10.77
CA ILE A 30 -8.32 8.87 9.61
C ILE A 30 -9.38 9.94 9.91
N SER A 31 -10.05 9.89 11.07
CA SER A 31 -11.20 10.73 11.40
C SER A 31 -10.88 12.23 11.50
N ASN A 32 -9.61 12.60 11.59
CA ASN A 32 -9.14 13.98 11.61
C ASN A 32 -8.87 14.57 10.21
N LEU A 33 -9.10 13.80 9.14
CA LEU A 33 -8.89 14.21 7.75
C LEU A 33 -10.22 14.60 7.10
N ASP A 34 -10.30 15.84 6.61
CA ASP A 34 -11.53 16.41 6.05
C ASP A 34 -11.59 16.33 4.51
N ILE A 35 -10.53 15.81 3.87
CA ILE A 35 -10.42 15.73 2.41
C ILE A 35 -10.39 14.26 2.01
N ALA A 36 -11.38 13.82 1.21
CA ALA A 36 -11.48 12.42 0.76
C ALA A 36 -10.20 11.89 0.11
N LYS A 37 -9.45 12.76 -0.57
CA LYS A 37 -8.15 12.41 -1.15
C LYS A 37 -7.11 12.07 -0.07
N GLU A 38 -7.02 12.88 0.97
CA GLU A 38 -6.08 12.66 2.08
C GLU A 38 -6.44 11.39 2.86
N VAL A 39 -7.74 11.16 3.11
CA VAL A 39 -8.23 9.91 3.70
C VAL A 39 -7.81 8.71 2.84
N TRP A 40 -8.04 8.78 1.53
CA TRP A 40 -7.65 7.71 0.61
C TRP A 40 -6.13 7.46 0.61
N GLU A 41 -5.32 8.51 0.53
CA GLU A 41 -3.85 8.40 0.56
C GLU A 41 -3.39 7.79 1.90
N LYS A 42 -3.98 8.21 3.02
CA LYS A 42 -3.67 7.66 4.35
C LYS A 42 -4.03 6.18 4.44
N LEU A 43 -5.18 5.76 3.92
CA LEU A 43 -5.56 4.35 3.85
C LEU A 43 -4.57 3.52 3.02
N GLN A 44 -4.09 4.08 1.90
CA GLN A 44 -3.06 3.41 1.11
C GLN A 44 -1.75 3.25 1.89
N GLU A 45 -1.38 4.19 2.75
CA GLU A 45 -0.21 4.09 3.60
C GLU A 45 -0.38 3.06 4.72
N GLU A 46 -1.53 3.02 5.39
CA GLU A 46 -1.82 2.05 6.46
C GLU A 46 -1.83 0.60 5.93
N LEU A 47 -2.36 0.38 4.71
CA LEU A 47 -2.49 -0.97 4.14
C LEU A 47 -1.28 -1.43 3.34
N PHE A 48 -0.67 -0.54 2.55
CA PHE A 48 0.40 -0.90 1.61
C PHE A 48 1.75 -0.32 1.98
N GLY A 49 1.84 0.43 3.08
CA GLY A 49 3.03 1.16 3.48
C GLY A 49 3.21 2.47 2.72
N ASN A 50 3.90 3.41 3.38
CA ASN A 50 4.26 4.69 2.78
C ASN A 50 5.38 4.54 1.73
N LYS A 51 5.62 5.64 0.98
CA LYS A 51 6.64 5.69 -0.07
C LYS A 51 8.02 5.21 0.39
N ARG A 52 8.44 5.59 1.60
CA ARG A 52 9.73 5.19 2.17
C ARG A 52 9.79 3.69 2.42
N THR A 53 8.73 3.11 3.00
CA THR A 53 8.64 1.67 3.28
C THR A 53 8.70 0.86 1.98
N LYS A 54 7.94 1.27 0.96
CA LYS A 54 7.98 0.65 -0.37
C LYS A 54 9.36 0.74 -1.01
N GLN A 55 10.02 1.91 -0.93
CA GLN A 55 11.39 2.07 -1.44
C GLN A 55 12.39 1.17 -0.71
N MET A 56 12.27 1.04 0.61
CA MET A 56 13.12 0.15 1.39
C MET A 56 12.90 -1.32 1.03
N GLN A 57 11.66 -1.75 0.80
CA GLN A 57 11.35 -3.09 0.32
C GLN A 57 12.04 -3.38 -1.02
N VAL A 58 11.94 -2.47 -1.99
CA VAL A 58 12.62 -2.61 -3.29
C VAL A 58 14.14 -2.72 -3.14
N LEU A 59 14.74 -1.88 -2.29
CA LEU A 59 16.19 -1.93 -2.03
C LEU A 59 16.61 -3.25 -1.37
N ASN A 60 15.81 -3.78 -0.45
CA ASN A 60 16.09 -5.05 0.20
C ASN A 60 15.99 -6.22 -0.79
N LEU A 61 14.94 -6.26 -1.62
CA LEU A 61 14.79 -7.28 -2.67
C LEU A 61 15.96 -7.24 -3.67
N LYS A 62 16.40 -6.05 -4.07
CA LYS A 62 17.57 -5.90 -4.94
C LYS A 62 18.84 -6.47 -4.30
N LYS A 63 19.08 -6.18 -3.03
CA LYS A 63 20.23 -6.75 -2.29
C LYS A 63 20.14 -8.26 -2.16
N GLU A 64 18.95 -8.79 -1.87
CA GLU A 64 18.71 -10.24 -1.77
C GLU A 64 18.97 -10.93 -3.11
N PHE A 65 18.50 -10.33 -4.21
CA PHE A 65 18.76 -10.81 -5.56
C PHE A 65 20.26 -10.79 -5.91
N GLU A 66 20.97 -9.70 -5.62
CA GLU A 66 22.42 -9.59 -5.86
C GLU A 66 23.23 -10.58 -5.02
N ALA A 67 22.77 -10.89 -3.81
CA ALA A 67 23.38 -11.88 -2.92
C ALA A 67 22.99 -13.33 -3.27
N LEU A 68 22.01 -13.52 -4.15
CA LEU A 68 21.48 -14.84 -4.48
C LEU A 68 22.53 -15.64 -5.26
N LYS A 69 22.93 -16.77 -4.68
CA LYS A 69 23.83 -17.73 -5.29
C LYS A 69 23.36 -19.15 -5.03
N MET A 70 23.64 -20.02 -6.00
CA MET A 70 23.38 -21.45 -5.86
C MET A 70 24.44 -22.08 -4.96
N ASN A 71 24.01 -22.92 -4.04
CA ASN A 71 24.95 -23.67 -3.18
C ASN A 71 25.42 -24.95 -3.89
N GLU A 72 26.59 -25.47 -3.53
CA GLU A 72 27.16 -26.67 -4.18
C GLU A 72 26.27 -27.92 -4.03
N ALA A 73 25.56 -28.04 -2.91
CA ALA A 73 24.63 -29.14 -2.64
C ALA A 73 23.19 -28.86 -3.11
N GLU A 74 22.91 -27.66 -3.61
CA GLU A 74 21.59 -27.29 -4.09
C GLU A 74 21.38 -27.79 -5.53
N ASN A 75 20.17 -28.23 -5.87
CA ASN A 75 19.82 -28.54 -7.25
C ASN A 75 19.13 -27.34 -7.93
N ILE A 76 19.07 -27.36 -9.25
CA ILE A 76 18.54 -26.25 -10.06
C ILE A 76 17.09 -25.93 -9.68
N LYS A 77 16.26 -26.94 -9.39
CA LYS A 77 14.84 -26.74 -9.08
C LYS A 77 14.67 -25.97 -7.76
N ASP A 78 15.47 -26.31 -6.76
CA ASP A 78 15.46 -25.64 -5.46
C ASP A 78 15.97 -24.20 -5.59
N PHE A 79 17.05 -23.99 -6.35
CA PHE A 79 17.55 -22.65 -6.65
C PHE A 79 16.51 -21.79 -7.38
N MET A 80 15.86 -22.33 -8.42
CA MET A 80 14.80 -21.63 -9.15
C MET A 80 13.62 -21.25 -8.24
N THR A 81 13.29 -22.11 -7.28
CA THR A 81 12.24 -21.82 -6.29
C THR A 81 12.61 -20.64 -5.40
N LYS A 82 13.89 -20.52 -4.99
CA LYS A 82 14.37 -19.35 -4.24
C LYS A 82 14.38 -18.09 -5.10
N LEU A 83 14.87 -18.17 -6.33
CA LEU A 83 14.92 -17.06 -7.27
C LEU A 83 13.52 -16.47 -7.51
N ILE A 84 12.53 -17.33 -7.75
CA ILE A 84 11.13 -16.94 -7.97
C ILE A 84 10.57 -16.16 -6.77
N LYS A 85 10.94 -16.52 -5.53
CA LYS A 85 10.46 -15.82 -4.32
C LYS A 85 10.99 -14.40 -4.18
N VAL A 86 12.14 -14.08 -4.78
CA VAL A 86 12.74 -12.74 -4.72
C VAL A 86 12.25 -11.86 -5.88
N VAL A 87 11.94 -12.47 -7.02
CA VAL A 87 11.54 -11.77 -8.25
C VAL A 87 10.03 -11.47 -8.32
N ASN A 88 9.19 -12.35 -7.75
CA ASN A 88 7.73 -12.23 -7.75
C ASN A 88 7.18 -11.73 -6.41
#